data_AF-A0AAW0G169-F1
#
_entry.id   AF-A0AAW0G169-F1
#
_cell.length_a   1.000
_cell.length_b   1.000
_cell.length_c   1.000
_cell.angle_alpha   90.00
_cell.angle_beta   90.00
_cell.angle_gamma   90.00
#
_symmetry.space_group_name_H-M   'P 1'
#
loop_
_entity.id
_entity.type
_entity.pdbx_description
1 polymer ?
#
loop_
_entity_poly.entity_id
_entity_poly.type
_entity_poly.pdbx_seq_one_letter_code
_entity_poly.pdbx_strand_id
1 'polypeptide(L)'
;MDWASSGESNPSALRLLTGDVQSKIYLTTTTPSGFNALSQPFLSHTSSVEDIQWSPSEATVFGSCSADQSIQIWDVRSKGRKSVAGIEKAHESDVNVISWNRHTSYLMLSGGDEGGIKVWDLRNVKKKGSIAADPTPVAAFNWHKAPITSIEWHPIEDSIFAASGADDQVTMWDLAVEQDEEETGTMMQDDTNPQSQVPPQLLFVHQGQKDVKEVHWHPQAPGMVVSTALDGFNVFKTISV
;
A
#
# COMPACT_ATOMS: atom_id res chain seq x y z
N MET A 1 6.44 7.56 -6.06
CA MET A 1 7.58 8.44 -5.68
C MET A 1 7.32 8.92 -4.26
N ASP A 2 8.34 9.17 -3.43
CA ASP A 2 8.08 9.63 -2.06
C ASP A 2 9.21 10.48 -1.45
N TRP A 3 8.82 11.40 -0.57
CA TRP A 3 9.67 12.40 0.08
C TRP A 3 9.89 12.08 1.57
N ALA A 4 11.10 12.30 2.06
CA ALA A 4 11.40 12.24 3.50
C ALA A 4 12.45 13.27 3.92
N SER A 5 12.42 13.70 5.18
CA SER A 5 13.54 14.45 5.78
C SER A 5 14.75 13.53 5.97
N SER A 6 15.98 14.06 5.98
CA SER A 6 17.19 13.25 6.16
C SER A 6 17.48 12.80 7.60
N GLY A 7 16.48 12.86 8.48
CA GLY A 7 16.60 12.53 9.90
C GLY A 7 17.55 13.48 10.64
N GLU A 8 18.05 13.03 11.79
CA GLU A 8 18.86 13.83 12.73
C GLU A 8 20.18 14.34 12.13
N SER A 9 20.70 13.69 11.07
CA SER A 9 21.98 14.05 10.46
C SER A 9 21.95 15.37 9.68
N ASN A 10 20.79 15.74 9.11
CA ASN A 10 20.53 17.07 8.55
C ASN A 10 19.00 17.28 8.39
N PRO A 11 18.29 17.77 9.42
CA PRO A 11 16.84 17.91 9.37
C PRO A 11 16.32 18.82 8.25
N SER A 12 17.17 19.66 7.66
CA SER A 12 16.84 20.53 6.53
C SER A 12 17.01 19.88 5.15
N ALA A 13 17.72 18.75 5.05
CA ALA A 13 17.93 18.09 3.77
C ALA A 13 16.74 17.17 3.44
N LEU A 14 16.05 17.48 2.36
CA LEU A 14 15.00 16.64 1.79
C LEU A 14 15.61 15.53 0.94
N ARG A 15 14.95 14.38 0.95
CA ARG A 15 15.27 13.21 0.15
C ARG A 15 14.03 12.82 -0.64
N LEU A 16 14.23 12.44 -1.89
CA LEU A 16 13.19 11.98 -2.81
C LEU A 16 13.60 10.65 -3.43
N LEU A 17 12.70 9.67 -3.41
CA LEU A 17 12.85 8.43 -4.17
C LEU A 17 11.97 8.45 -5.42
N THR A 18 12.55 8.06 -6.55
CA THR A 18 11.84 7.92 -7.83
C THR A 18 12.14 6.57 -8.45
N GLY A 19 11.10 5.83 -8.82
CA GLY A 19 11.19 4.59 -9.60
C GLY A 19 11.00 4.87 -11.08
N ASP A 20 11.44 3.95 -11.93
CA ASP A 20 11.19 3.99 -13.37
C ASP A 20 10.69 2.65 -13.93
N VAL A 21 10.23 2.70 -15.18
CA VAL A 21 9.74 1.54 -15.94
C VAL A 21 10.84 0.52 -16.30
N GLN A 22 12.11 0.83 -15.99
CA GLN A 22 13.27 -0.04 -16.21
C GLN A 22 13.77 -0.68 -14.91
N SER A 23 12.91 -0.76 -13.89
CA SER A 23 13.15 -1.36 -12.58
C SER A 23 14.14 -0.63 -11.66
N LYS A 24 14.54 0.59 -12.01
CA LYS A 24 15.54 1.35 -11.25
C LYS A 24 14.87 2.29 -10.29
N ILE A 25 15.46 2.41 -9.10
CA ILE A 25 15.06 3.41 -8.11
C ILE A 25 16.23 4.36 -7.88
N TYR A 26 15.97 5.66 -7.93
CA TYR A 26 16.96 6.71 -7.70
C TYR A 26 16.65 7.46 -6.41
N LEU A 27 17.71 7.81 -5.68
CA LEU A 27 17.64 8.69 -4.51
C LEU A 27 18.17 10.06 -4.90
N THR A 28 17.33 11.07 -4.72
CA THR A 28 17.67 12.47 -4.91
C THR A 28 17.76 13.16 -3.55
N THR A 29 18.81 13.95 -3.35
CA THR A 29 19.05 14.69 -2.10
C THR A 29 19.13 16.19 -2.40
N THR A 30 18.67 17.01 -1.46
CA THR A 30 18.87 18.46 -1.56
C THR A 30 20.28 18.86 -1.13
N THR A 31 20.84 19.79 -1.87
CA THR A 31 22.09 20.50 -1.58
C THR A 31 21.77 22.01 -1.49
N PRO A 32 22.64 22.85 -0.91
CA PRO A 32 22.45 24.30 -0.93
C PRO A 32 22.29 24.89 -2.35
N SER A 33 22.80 24.19 -3.37
CA SER A 33 22.77 24.59 -4.79
C SER A 33 21.62 23.96 -5.59
N GLY A 34 20.73 23.17 -4.99
CA GLY A 34 19.62 22.50 -5.68
C GLY A 34 19.56 21.00 -5.39
N PHE A 35 19.00 20.22 -6.31
CA PHE A 35 18.81 18.77 -6.15
C PHE A 35 19.90 17.96 -6.83
N ASN A 36 20.38 16.91 -6.17
CA ASN A 36 21.37 15.99 -6.69
C ASN A 36 20.82 14.55 -6.65
N ALA A 37 20.51 14.02 -7.83
CA ALA A 37 20.16 12.61 -8.01
C ALA A 37 21.43 11.75 -8.02
N LEU A 38 21.50 10.76 -7.13
CA LEU A 38 22.64 9.86 -7.06
C LEU A 38 22.70 9.00 -8.33
N SER A 39 23.88 8.93 -8.94
CA SER A 39 24.07 8.24 -10.22
C SER A 39 23.84 6.72 -10.17
N GLN A 40 24.03 6.11 -8.99
CA GLN A 40 23.86 4.68 -8.78
C GLN A 40 22.44 4.36 -8.31
N PRO A 41 21.63 3.64 -9.10
CA PRO A 41 20.28 3.25 -8.70
C PRO A 41 20.29 2.10 -7.69
N PHE A 42 19.15 1.90 -7.03
CA PHE A 42 18.81 0.64 -6.38
C PHE A 42 18.24 -0.34 -7.40
N LEU A 43 18.64 -1.61 -7.29
CA LEU A 43 18.42 -2.62 -8.32
C LEU A 43 18.06 -3.96 -7.69
N SER A 44 16.79 -4.34 -7.63
CA SER A 44 16.37 -5.70 -7.26
C SER A 44 15.12 -6.11 -8.02
N HIS A 45 14.24 -5.14 -8.30
CA HIS A 45 13.11 -5.35 -9.20
C HIS A 45 13.57 -5.73 -10.61
N THR A 46 12.73 -6.50 -11.29
CA THR A 46 12.94 -6.99 -12.66
C THR A 46 11.93 -6.42 -13.67
N SER A 47 11.00 -5.58 -13.21
CA SER A 47 10.02 -4.86 -14.03
C SER A 47 9.80 -3.44 -13.51
N SER A 48 8.84 -2.72 -14.10
CA SER A 48 8.47 -1.35 -13.73
C SER A 48 8.19 -1.20 -12.22
N VAL A 49 8.73 -0.15 -11.61
CA VAL A 49 8.44 0.18 -10.20
C VAL A 49 7.19 1.05 -10.14
N GLU A 50 6.14 0.54 -9.52
CA GLU A 50 4.81 1.16 -9.53
C GLU A 50 4.62 2.12 -8.35
N ASP A 51 5.07 1.73 -7.16
CA ASP A 51 4.99 2.59 -5.97
C ASP A 51 6.21 2.44 -5.05
N ILE A 52 6.48 3.48 -4.28
CA ILE A 52 7.63 3.61 -3.37
C ILE A 52 7.20 4.46 -2.17
N GLN A 53 7.48 3.99 -0.96
CA GLN A 53 7.25 4.74 0.28
C GLN A 53 8.39 4.61 1.26
N TRP A 54 8.80 5.72 1.87
CA TRP A 54 9.72 5.72 3.00
C TRP A 54 9.07 5.06 4.22
N SER A 55 9.88 4.39 5.02
CA SER A 55 9.40 3.86 6.30
C SER A 55 9.04 5.01 7.24
N PRO A 56 7.87 4.95 7.91
CA PRO A 56 7.47 5.98 8.86
C PRO A 56 8.27 5.92 10.17
N SER A 57 8.90 4.78 10.48
CA SER A 57 9.67 4.57 11.71
C SER A 57 11.18 4.61 11.50
N GLU A 58 11.67 4.32 10.30
CA GLU A 58 13.09 4.11 10.02
C GLU A 58 13.59 5.03 8.90
N ALA A 59 14.34 6.08 9.24
CA ALA A 59 14.74 7.10 8.29
C ALA A 59 15.62 6.60 7.13
N THR A 60 16.20 5.40 7.20
CA THR A 60 17.05 4.85 6.13
C THR A 60 16.36 3.76 5.31
N VAL A 61 15.14 3.40 5.67
CA VAL A 61 14.41 2.28 5.08
C VAL A 61 13.27 2.78 4.21
N PHE A 62 13.05 2.11 3.09
CA PHE A 62 11.88 2.33 2.25
C PHE A 62 11.38 1.00 1.68
N GLY A 63 10.13 0.98 1.26
CA GLY A 63 9.49 -0.12 0.53
C GLY A 63 9.18 0.30 -0.90
N SER A 64 9.12 -0.66 -1.81
CA SER A 64 8.62 -0.46 -3.17
C SER A 64 7.90 -1.69 -3.68
N CYS A 65 7.03 -1.49 -4.67
CA CYS A 65 6.33 -2.56 -5.38
C CYS A 65 6.48 -2.40 -6.89
N SER A 66 6.19 -3.46 -7.64
CA SER A 66 6.57 -3.56 -9.05
C SER A 66 5.66 -4.51 -9.83
N ALA A 67 5.67 -4.31 -11.15
CA ALA A 67 5.12 -5.22 -12.15
C ALA A 67 5.85 -6.58 -12.24
N ASP A 68 6.86 -6.82 -11.39
CA ASP A 68 7.45 -8.15 -11.20
C ASP A 68 6.74 -8.97 -10.10
N GLN A 69 5.57 -8.50 -9.65
CA GLN A 69 4.72 -9.15 -8.65
C GLN A 69 5.33 -9.17 -7.25
N SER A 70 6.39 -8.39 -6.98
CA SER A 70 7.09 -8.37 -5.70
C SER A 70 6.96 -7.06 -4.94
N ILE A 71 7.11 -7.17 -3.62
CA ILE A 71 7.35 -6.04 -2.73
C ILE A 71 8.79 -6.17 -2.22
N GLN A 72 9.56 -5.11 -2.28
CA GLN A 72 10.97 -5.09 -1.86
C GLN A 72 11.18 -4.06 -0.76
N ILE A 73 11.98 -4.43 0.24
CA ILE A 73 12.37 -3.57 1.35
C ILE A 73 13.85 -3.23 1.22
N TRP A 74 14.19 -1.97 1.40
CA TRP A 74 15.49 -1.42 1.09
C TRP A 74 16.07 -0.69 2.28
N ASP A 75 17.39 -0.68 2.39
CA ASP A 75 18.12 0.20 3.30
C ASP A 75 19.11 1.01 2.49
N VAL A 76 19.01 2.34 2.52
CA VAL A 76 19.89 3.24 1.76
C VAL A 76 21.36 3.16 2.18
N ARG A 77 21.64 2.59 3.36
CA ARG A 77 22.99 2.32 3.86
C ARG A 77 23.61 1.06 3.25
N SER A 78 22.80 0.19 2.63
CA SER A 78 23.27 -1.03 1.99
C SER A 78 24.17 -0.69 0.81
N LYS A 79 25.46 -1.05 0.91
CA LYS A 79 26.49 -0.72 -0.08
C LYS A 79 26.14 -1.21 -1.49
N GLY A 80 25.46 -2.34 -1.60
CA GLY A 80 25.07 -2.94 -2.88
C GLY A 80 23.85 -2.29 -3.53
N ARG A 81 23.15 -1.38 -2.83
CA ARG A 81 21.85 -0.83 -3.26
C ARG A 81 20.87 -1.91 -3.73
N LYS A 82 20.95 -3.07 -3.09
CA LYS A 82 20.04 -4.20 -3.24
C LYS A 82 19.04 -4.16 -2.10
N SER A 83 17.84 -4.64 -2.36
CA SER A 83 16.84 -4.91 -1.33
C SER A 83 17.43 -5.83 -0.25
N VAL A 84 17.10 -5.55 1.01
CA VAL A 84 17.57 -6.31 2.18
C VAL A 84 16.59 -7.42 2.56
N ALA A 85 15.31 -7.24 2.21
CA ALA A 85 14.25 -8.20 2.40
C ALA A 85 13.17 -7.99 1.31
N GLY A 86 12.25 -8.93 1.19
CA GLY A 86 11.14 -8.78 0.26
C GLY A 86 10.16 -9.94 0.28
N ILE A 87 9.02 -9.69 -0.36
CA ILE A 87 7.94 -10.63 -0.60
C ILE A 87 7.96 -10.90 -2.11
N GLU A 88 8.49 -12.06 -2.49
CA GLU A 88 8.41 -12.51 -3.87
C GLU A 88 7.01 -13.06 -4.12
N LYS A 89 6.41 -12.77 -5.29
CA LYS A 89 5.03 -13.18 -5.60
C LYS A 89 4.02 -12.73 -4.54
N ALA A 90 4.10 -11.45 -4.17
CA ALA A 90 3.14 -10.83 -3.25
C ALA A 90 1.71 -10.94 -3.81
N HIS A 91 1.56 -10.78 -5.13
CA HIS A 91 0.29 -10.89 -5.85
C HIS A 91 0.41 -11.85 -7.05
N GLU A 92 -0.73 -12.21 -7.64
CA GLU A 92 -0.78 -13.06 -8.85
C GLU A 92 -0.52 -12.25 -10.13
N SER A 93 -0.71 -10.93 -10.04
CA SER A 93 -0.38 -9.94 -11.07
C SER A 93 0.52 -8.84 -10.49
N ASP A 94 0.69 -7.76 -11.26
CA ASP A 94 1.49 -6.59 -10.91
C ASP A 94 1.05 -6.01 -9.55
N VAL A 95 2.02 -5.57 -8.75
CA VAL A 95 1.71 -4.87 -7.49
C VAL A 95 1.75 -3.37 -7.77
N ASN A 96 0.58 -2.76 -7.83
CA ASN A 96 0.41 -1.38 -8.30
C ASN A 96 0.70 -0.36 -7.21
N VAL A 97 0.29 -0.66 -5.96
CA VAL A 97 0.35 0.31 -4.85
C VAL A 97 0.69 -0.37 -3.54
N ILE A 98 1.34 0.38 -2.65
CA ILE A 98 1.58 -0.03 -1.26
C ILE A 98 1.20 1.08 -0.29
N SER A 99 0.90 0.74 0.96
CA SER A 99 0.72 1.75 2.01
C SER A 99 1.29 1.26 3.33
N TRP A 100 2.24 2.01 3.89
CA TRP A 100 2.86 1.70 5.17
C TRP A 100 2.02 2.25 6.32
N ASN A 101 1.63 1.40 7.27
CA ASN A 101 0.90 1.85 8.45
C ASN A 101 1.79 2.73 9.34
N ARG A 102 1.28 3.91 9.72
CA ARG A 102 2.05 4.94 10.45
C ARG A 102 2.14 4.66 11.96
N HIS A 103 1.16 3.96 12.52
CA HIS A 103 1.08 3.63 13.94
C HIS A 103 1.66 2.25 14.21
N THR A 104 1.24 1.28 13.41
CA THR A 104 1.69 -0.10 13.49
C THR A 104 2.71 -0.35 12.40
N SER A 105 3.93 0.17 12.59
CA SER A 105 4.98 0.29 11.56
C SER A 105 5.52 -1.02 11.00
N TYR A 106 5.05 -2.18 11.47
CA TYR A 106 5.34 -3.46 10.84
C TYR A 106 4.25 -3.90 9.86
N LEU A 107 3.14 -3.17 9.71
CA LEU A 107 2.08 -3.49 8.76
C LEU A 107 2.23 -2.67 7.47
N MET A 108 2.03 -3.36 6.35
CA MET A 108 2.00 -2.79 5.02
C MET A 108 0.82 -3.35 4.23
N LEU A 109 0.09 -2.46 3.56
CA LEU A 109 -0.92 -2.83 2.56
C LEU A 109 -0.26 -2.94 1.18
N SER A 110 -0.83 -3.79 0.34
CA SER A 110 -0.55 -3.80 -1.09
C SER A 110 -1.82 -4.05 -1.89
N GLY A 111 -1.91 -3.40 -3.06
CA GLY A 111 -2.97 -3.58 -4.04
C GLY A 111 -2.41 -4.16 -5.34
N GLY A 112 -3.01 -5.24 -5.82
CA GLY A 112 -2.62 -5.92 -7.05
C GLY A 112 -3.48 -5.50 -8.24
N ASP A 113 -2.94 -5.72 -9.43
CA ASP A 113 -3.65 -5.52 -10.70
C ASP A 113 -4.80 -6.52 -10.89
N GLU A 114 -4.78 -7.64 -10.18
CA GLU A 114 -5.90 -8.59 -10.12
C GLU A 114 -7.08 -8.12 -9.25
N GLY A 115 -6.98 -6.95 -8.61
CA GLY A 115 -8.00 -6.42 -7.69
C GLY A 115 -7.89 -6.94 -6.25
N GLY A 116 -6.88 -7.76 -5.96
CA GLY A 116 -6.60 -8.25 -4.61
C GLY A 116 -5.95 -7.18 -3.74
N ILE A 117 -6.38 -7.09 -2.49
CA ILE A 117 -5.71 -6.28 -1.45
C ILE A 117 -5.13 -7.23 -0.40
N LYS A 118 -3.89 -7.01 0.02
CA LYS A 118 -3.23 -7.85 1.03
C LYS A 118 -2.59 -7.01 2.12
N VAL A 119 -2.59 -7.53 3.34
CA VAL A 119 -1.90 -6.96 4.50
C VAL A 119 -0.71 -7.86 4.84
N TRP A 120 0.45 -7.25 5.06
CA TRP A 120 1.70 -7.95 5.33
C TRP A 120 2.29 -7.53 6.66
N ASP A 121 2.81 -8.50 7.41
CA ASP A 121 3.67 -8.25 8.56
C ASP A 121 5.14 -8.28 8.14
N LEU A 122 5.77 -7.10 8.14
CA LEU A 122 7.15 -6.89 7.72
C LEU A 122 8.18 -7.59 8.61
N ARG A 123 7.80 -8.02 9.83
CA ARG A 123 8.66 -8.84 10.70
C ARG A 123 8.84 -10.26 10.16
N ASN A 124 7.87 -10.73 9.38
CA ASN A 124 7.85 -12.07 8.80
C ASN A 124 8.43 -12.10 7.38
N VAL A 125 8.80 -10.95 6.83
CA VAL A 125 9.32 -10.85 5.45
C VAL A 125 10.68 -11.53 5.34
N LYS A 126 10.85 -12.29 4.24
CA LYS A 126 12.06 -13.05 3.96
C LYS A 126 13.23 -12.11 3.68
N LYS A 127 14.25 -12.19 4.54
CA LYS A 127 15.54 -11.51 4.30
C LYS A 127 16.23 -12.11 3.08
N LYS A 128 16.83 -11.28 2.24
CA LYS A 128 17.54 -11.78 1.04
C LYS A 128 18.69 -12.70 1.45
N GLY A 129 18.77 -13.86 0.82
CA GLY A 129 19.74 -14.92 1.15
C GLY A 129 19.36 -15.83 2.33
N SER A 130 18.19 -15.60 2.96
CA SER A 130 17.65 -16.51 3.98
C SER A 130 16.97 -17.72 3.37
N ILE A 131 17.03 -18.86 4.07
CA ILE A 131 16.29 -20.09 3.76
C ILE A 131 14.88 -20.12 4.37
N ALA A 132 14.43 -19.02 4.98
CA ALA A 132 13.08 -18.91 5.51
C ALA A 132 12.02 -19.12 4.41
N ALA A 133 10.86 -19.63 4.81
CA ALA A 133 9.71 -19.75 3.93
C ALA A 133 9.30 -18.37 3.37
N ASP A 134 8.62 -18.39 2.24
CA ASP A 134 8.05 -17.17 1.68
C ASP A 134 6.93 -16.66 2.60
N PRO A 135 6.87 -15.35 2.87
CA PRO A 135 5.89 -14.78 3.77
C PRO A 135 4.48 -14.93 3.20
N THR A 136 3.50 -15.18 4.06
CA THR A 136 2.07 -15.18 3.72
C THR A 136 1.42 -13.88 4.21
N PRO A 137 0.39 -13.37 3.52
CA PRO A 137 -0.33 -12.20 4.00
C PRO A 137 -1.05 -12.54 5.32
N VAL A 138 -1.15 -11.56 6.21
CA VAL A 138 -1.92 -11.71 7.48
C VAL A 138 -3.42 -11.49 7.25
N ALA A 139 -3.78 -10.77 6.19
CA ALA A 139 -5.16 -10.64 5.71
C ALA A 139 -5.15 -10.46 4.18
N ALA A 140 -6.20 -10.93 3.51
CA ALA A 140 -6.38 -10.78 2.07
C ALA A 140 -7.86 -10.50 1.75
N PHE A 141 -8.12 -9.50 0.91
CA PHE A 141 -9.45 -9.03 0.54
C PHE A 141 -9.63 -9.14 -0.98
N ASN A 142 -10.66 -9.88 -1.38
CA ASN A 142 -10.95 -10.19 -2.79
C ASN A 142 -12.33 -9.65 -3.19
N TRP A 143 -12.51 -8.33 -3.04
CA TRP A 143 -13.76 -7.66 -3.39
C TRP A 143 -13.70 -6.99 -4.77
N HIS A 144 -12.71 -6.13 -4.97
CA HIS A 144 -12.53 -5.43 -6.25
C HIS A 144 -12.34 -6.42 -7.41
N LYS A 145 -12.88 -6.07 -8.57
CA LYS A 145 -12.90 -6.93 -9.77
C LYS A 145 -12.02 -6.40 -10.91
N ALA A 146 -11.28 -5.33 -10.65
CA ALA A 146 -10.35 -4.70 -11.56
C ALA A 146 -9.15 -4.16 -10.76
N PRO A 147 -8.07 -3.69 -11.42
CA PRO A 147 -6.85 -3.23 -10.76
C PRO A 147 -7.09 -2.27 -9.59
N ILE A 148 -6.39 -2.51 -8.48
CA ILE A 148 -6.32 -1.53 -7.39
C ILE A 148 -5.48 -0.34 -7.88
N THR A 149 -6.06 0.86 -7.80
CA THR A 149 -5.44 2.10 -8.28
C THR A 149 -4.83 2.92 -7.16
N SER A 150 -5.36 2.84 -5.94
CA SER A 150 -4.84 3.54 -4.76
C SER A 150 -5.27 2.85 -3.47
N ILE A 151 -4.43 2.93 -2.45
CA ILE A 151 -4.70 2.38 -1.12
C ILE A 151 -4.04 3.22 -0.04
N GLU A 152 -4.77 3.53 1.04
CA GLU A 152 -4.25 4.30 2.16
C GLU A 152 -4.76 3.80 3.50
N TRP A 153 -3.83 3.50 4.41
CA TRP A 153 -4.14 3.42 5.83
C TRP A 153 -4.74 4.72 6.32
N HIS A 154 -5.72 4.61 7.22
CA HIS A 154 -6.26 5.74 7.92
C HIS A 154 -5.16 6.43 8.76
N PRO A 155 -5.11 7.78 8.79
CA PRO A 155 -3.99 8.52 9.39
C PRO A 155 -4.00 8.54 10.92
N ILE A 156 -5.01 7.97 11.59
CA ILE A 156 -5.18 7.94 13.05
C ILE A 156 -5.47 6.51 13.52
N GLU A 157 -6.64 5.96 13.19
CA GLU A 157 -6.98 4.55 13.39
C GLU A 157 -6.07 3.61 12.57
N ASP A 158 -5.49 2.60 13.20
CA ASP A 158 -4.47 1.74 12.60
C ASP A 158 -5.02 0.42 12.03
N SER A 159 -6.30 0.14 12.25
CA SER A 159 -7.01 -0.99 11.65
C SER A 159 -7.79 -0.62 10.38
N ILE A 160 -7.98 0.68 10.11
CA ILE A 160 -8.83 1.17 9.03
C ILE A 160 -8.00 1.54 7.80
N PHE A 161 -8.50 1.21 6.62
CA PHE A 161 -7.93 1.70 5.37
C PHE A 161 -9.00 1.95 4.31
N ALA A 162 -8.64 2.75 3.30
CA ALA A 162 -9.44 2.98 2.10
C ALA A 162 -8.69 2.47 0.88
N ALA A 163 -9.43 1.98 -0.13
CA ALA A 163 -8.87 1.55 -1.40
C ALA A 163 -9.76 2.04 -2.56
N SER A 164 -9.17 2.30 -3.70
CA SER A 164 -9.89 2.53 -4.96
C SER A 164 -9.47 1.52 -6.02
N GLY A 165 -10.42 1.15 -6.88
CA GLY A 165 -10.18 0.26 -8.00
C GLY A 165 -10.63 0.87 -9.33
N ALA A 166 -10.07 0.32 -10.41
CA ALA A 166 -10.52 0.60 -11.78
C ALA A 166 -11.91 0.00 -12.11
N ASP A 167 -12.56 -0.60 -11.11
CA ASP A 167 -13.94 -1.08 -11.14
C ASP A 167 -14.94 -0.03 -10.64
N ASP A 168 -14.53 1.23 -10.61
CA ASP A 168 -15.36 2.40 -10.27
C ASP A 168 -15.81 2.45 -8.80
N GLN A 169 -15.10 1.74 -7.91
CA GLN A 169 -15.41 1.69 -6.48
C GLN A 169 -14.30 2.32 -5.63
N VAL A 170 -14.72 3.06 -4.59
CA VAL A 170 -13.87 3.36 -3.43
C VAL A 170 -14.43 2.60 -2.23
N THR A 171 -13.60 1.79 -1.59
CA THR A 171 -14.00 0.92 -0.48
C THR A 171 -13.30 1.34 0.81
N MET A 172 -13.97 1.12 1.94
CA MET A 172 -13.42 1.34 3.27
C MET A 172 -13.50 0.07 4.08
N TRP A 173 -12.43 -0.24 4.81
CA TRP A 173 -12.23 -1.51 5.47
C TRP A 173 -11.77 -1.31 6.91
N ASP A 174 -12.13 -2.24 7.78
CA ASP A 174 -11.62 -2.30 9.16
C ASP A 174 -11.19 -3.72 9.51
N LEU A 175 -9.89 -3.86 9.82
CA LEU A 175 -9.27 -5.12 10.22
C LEU A 175 -9.72 -5.61 11.59
N ALA A 176 -10.26 -4.73 12.44
CA ALA A 176 -10.73 -5.10 13.77
C ALA A 176 -12.11 -5.76 13.76
N VAL A 177 -12.82 -5.71 12.62
CA VAL A 177 -14.13 -6.35 12.49
C VAL A 177 -13.95 -7.84 12.28
N GLU A 178 -14.30 -8.60 13.31
CA GLU A 178 -14.42 -10.05 13.25
C GLU A 178 -15.87 -10.46 12.96
N GLN A 179 -16.03 -11.61 12.31
CA GLN A 179 -17.35 -12.21 12.07
C GLN A 179 -17.87 -12.78 13.38
N ASP A 180 -19.10 -12.43 13.77
CA ASP A 180 -19.73 -13.04 14.95
C ASP A 180 -20.12 -14.50 14.62
N GLU A 181 -19.39 -15.44 15.22
CA GLU A 181 -19.58 -16.88 15.01
C GLU A 181 -21.02 -17.33 15.31
N GLU A 182 -21.70 -16.68 16.28
CA GLU A 182 -23.07 -17.02 16.67
C GLU A 182 -24.09 -16.60 15.61
N GLU A 183 -23.85 -15.49 14.88
CA GLU A 183 -24.70 -15.03 13.79
C GLU A 183 -24.52 -15.90 12.54
N THR A 184 -23.27 -16.28 12.21
CA THR A 184 -22.97 -17.19 11.09
C THR A 184 -23.48 -18.62 11.29
N GLY A 185 -23.53 -19.14 12.53
CA GLY A 185 -24.06 -20.47 12.82
C GLY A 185 -25.54 -20.65 12.49
N THR A 186 -26.29 -19.55 12.34
CA THR A 186 -27.71 -19.56 11.96
C THR A 186 -27.95 -19.30 10.48
N MET A 187 -26.96 -18.75 9.76
CA MET A 187 -27.00 -18.53 8.33
C MET A 187 -26.30 -19.68 7.63
N MET A 188 -27.07 -20.66 7.15
CA MET A 188 -26.56 -21.58 6.12
C MET A 188 -25.88 -20.73 5.04
N GLN A 189 -24.63 -21.04 4.66
CA GLN A 189 -23.95 -20.45 3.50
C GLN A 189 -24.81 -20.73 2.27
N ASP A 190 -25.77 -19.84 2.03
CA ASP A 190 -26.56 -19.80 0.83
C ASP A 190 -25.77 -18.95 -0.15
N ASP A 191 -25.04 -19.62 -1.04
CA ASP A 191 -24.29 -18.99 -2.13
C ASP A 191 -25.22 -18.15 -3.05
N THR A 192 -26.53 -18.30 -2.93
CA THR A 192 -27.52 -17.49 -3.67
C THR A 192 -27.89 -16.19 -2.95
N ASN A 193 -27.54 -16.01 -1.68
CA ASN A 193 -27.78 -14.76 -0.94
C ASN A 193 -26.61 -13.77 -1.17
N PRO A 194 -26.83 -12.61 -1.81
CA PRO A 194 -25.77 -11.63 -2.05
C PRO A 194 -25.10 -11.12 -0.75
N GLN A 195 -25.80 -11.17 0.38
CA GLN A 195 -25.24 -10.74 1.67
C GLN A 195 -24.21 -11.72 2.25
N SER A 196 -24.25 -13.01 1.88
CA SER A 196 -23.22 -13.97 2.32
C SER A 196 -21.88 -13.77 1.61
N GLN A 197 -21.86 -12.96 0.54
CA GLN A 197 -20.67 -12.66 -0.26
C GLN A 197 -19.95 -11.38 0.15
N VAL A 198 -20.51 -10.58 1.08
CA VAL A 198 -19.91 -9.33 1.56
C VAL A 198 -18.96 -9.65 2.72
N PRO A 199 -17.65 -9.33 2.61
CA PRO A 199 -16.73 -9.54 3.72
C PRO A 199 -17.13 -8.68 4.93
N PRO A 200 -17.07 -9.20 6.16
CA PRO A 200 -17.47 -8.45 7.36
C PRO A 200 -16.55 -7.22 7.59
N GLN A 201 -15.30 -7.28 7.14
CA GLN A 201 -14.37 -6.16 7.22
C GLN A 201 -14.71 -5.00 6.27
N LEU A 202 -15.59 -5.21 5.28
CA LEU A 202 -15.97 -4.17 4.32
C LEU A 202 -17.02 -3.23 4.95
N LEU A 203 -16.58 -2.04 5.38
CA LEU A 203 -17.42 -1.05 6.04
C LEU A 203 -18.29 -0.24 5.06
N PHE A 204 -17.74 0.07 3.89
CA PHE A 204 -18.40 0.98 2.96
C PHE A 204 -17.93 0.77 1.52
N VAL A 205 -18.85 0.99 0.58
CA VAL A 205 -18.58 1.03 -0.86
C VAL A 205 -19.17 2.32 -1.43
N HIS A 206 -18.30 3.23 -1.85
CA HIS A 206 -18.65 4.42 -2.60
C HIS A 206 -18.65 4.11 -4.09
N GLN A 207 -19.67 4.59 -4.81
CA GLN A 207 -19.82 4.41 -6.25
C GLN A 207 -20.27 5.73 -6.91
N GLY A 208 -20.24 5.76 -8.24
CA GLY A 208 -20.78 6.86 -9.05
C GLY A 208 -19.72 7.74 -9.70
N GLN A 209 -18.44 7.44 -9.49
CA GLN A 209 -17.32 7.93 -10.31
C GLN A 209 -16.97 6.92 -11.38
N LYS A 210 -16.29 7.37 -12.45
CA LYS A 210 -15.76 6.52 -13.51
C LYS A 210 -14.26 6.61 -13.59
N ASP A 211 -13.60 5.46 -13.63
CA ASP A 211 -12.15 5.28 -13.71
C ASP A 211 -11.44 6.01 -12.54
N VAL A 212 -11.69 5.53 -11.32
CA VAL A 212 -11.14 6.10 -10.08
C VAL A 212 -9.63 5.89 -10.02
N LYS A 213 -8.89 6.96 -9.74
CA LYS A 213 -7.42 7.00 -9.77
C LYS A 213 -6.79 7.00 -8.40
N GLU A 214 -7.23 7.89 -7.52
CA GLU A 214 -6.62 8.06 -6.20
C GLU A 214 -7.69 8.17 -5.12
N VAL A 215 -7.34 7.70 -3.92
CA VAL A 215 -8.09 7.91 -2.69
C VAL A 215 -7.15 8.47 -1.63
N HIS A 216 -7.58 9.53 -0.95
CA HIS A 216 -6.82 10.18 0.09
C HIS A 216 -7.67 10.52 1.31
N TRP A 217 -7.13 10.27 2.50
CA TRP A 217 -7.71 10.77 3.74
C TRP A 217 -7.46 12.27 3.91
N HIS A 218 -8.49 13.03 4.27
CA HIS A 218 -8.32 14.46 4.50
C HIS A 218 -7.54 14.73 5.79
N PRO A 219 -6.38 15.42 5.74
CA PRO A 219 -5.46 15.51 6.87
C PRO A 219 -6.00 16.34 8.05
N GLN A 220 -7.00 17.19 7.81
CA GLN A 220 -7.57 18.09 8.82
C GLN A 220 -9.02 17.76 9.19
N ALA A 221 -9.65 16.79 8.50
CA ALA A 221 -11.06 16.46 8.68
C ALA A 221 -11.17 14.94 8.88
N PRO A 222 -11.10 14.45 10.13
CA PRO A 222 -11.11 13.02 10.42
C PRO A 222 -12.33 12.32 9.80
N GLY A 223 -12.10 11.14 9.20
CA GLY A 223 -13.13 10.35 8.51
C GLY A 223 -13.54 10.87 7.12
N MET A 224 -13.01 12.01 6.67
CA MET A 224 -13.29 12.53 5.33
C MET A 224 -12.30 11.94 4.32
N VAL A 225 -12.84 11.50 3.19
CA VAL A 225 -12.13 10.90 2.07
C VAL A 225 -12.31 11.77 0.84
N VAL A 226 -11.22 11.94 0.09
CA VAL A 226 -11.21 12.57 -1.23
C VAL A 226 -10.85 11.51 -2.25
N SER A 227 -11.61 11.41 -3.33
CA SER A 227 -11.31 10.49 -4.44
C SER A 227 -11.25 11.24 -5.77
N THR A 228 -10.28 10.91 -6.62
CA THR A 228 -10.14 11.46 -7.97
C THR A 228 -10.49 10.40 -9.01
N ALA A 229 -11.06 10.81 -10.14
CA ALA A 229 -11.51 9.93 -11.21
C ALA A 229 -11.51 10.67 -12.55
N LEU A 230 -11.74 9.94 -13.65
CA LEU A 230 -11.83 10.54 -15.00
C LEU A 230 -12.93 11.60 -15.10
N ASP A 231 -14.04 11.41 -14.39
CA ASP A 231 -15.22 12.29 -14.42
C ASP A 231 -15.26 13.36 -13.32
N GLY A 232 -14.22 13.46 -12.48
CA GLY A 232 -14.09 14.52 -11.48
C GLY A 232 -13.48 14.04 -10.17
N PHE A 233 -13.82 14.73 -9.07
CA PHE A 233 -13.44 14.30 -7.73
C PHE A 233 -14.66 14.36 -6.80
N ASN A 234 -14.67 13.48 -5.80
CA ASN A 234 -15.64 13.50 -4.73
C ASN A 234 -14.94 13.81 -3.41
N VAL A 235 -15.69 14.43 -2.50
CA VAL A 235 -15.31 14.60 -1.10
C VAL A 235 -16.47 14.12 -0.27
N PHE A 236 -16.27 13.08 0.53
CA PHE A 236 -17.33 12.44 1.31
C PHE A 236 -16.80 11.98 2.66
N LYS A 237 -17.72 11.75 3.60
CA LYS A 237 -17.43 11.19 4.91
C LYS A 237 -18.51 10.17 5.24
N THR A 238 -18.11 9.03 5.78
CA THR A 238 -19.05 8.00 6.23
C THR A 238 -19.36 8.19 7.72
N ILE A 239 -20.43 7.56 8.19
CA ILE A 239 -20.75 7.55 9.64
C ILE A 239 -19.89 6.53 10.40
N SER A 240 -19.30 5.58 9.67
CA SER A 240 -18.60 4.44 10.23
C SER A 240 -17.13 4.75 10.57
N VAL A 241 -16.60 5.91 10.14
CA VAL A 241 -15.21 6.34 10.30
C VAL A 241 -15.09 7.84 10.58
#